data_AF-A0AAD2FK49-F1
#
_entry.id   AF-A0AAD2FK49-F1
#
_cell.length_a   1.000
_cell.length_b   1.000
_cell.length_c   1.000
_cell.angle_alpha   90.00
_cell.angle_beta   90.00
_cell.angle_gamma   90.00
#
_symmetry.space_group_name_H-M   'P 1'
#
loop_
_entity.id
_entity.type
_entity.pdbx_description
1 polymer ?
#
loop_
_entity_poly.entity_id
_entity_poly.type
_entity_poly.pdbx_seq_one_letter_code
_entity_poly.pdbx_strand_id
1 'polypeptide(L)'
;MKADYEEHDAILIARCMMQIKAKFDTDEGLNFIQQYYINQGLKKFGDDGKDAVDKELRQMLLRDCFTPGFVKDMTASERKKAQSAMMLLAEKQFEKTIKGRLVFRGDGTREWLSREDTASPTASQEAITTTCVIDAHEGRDVMTLGVPNAFIQTYMPDAKEGEDRIYMKITGMMVQILIDMAPEYREYVVLENGKRVIYVRVLRAIYGMLQSSLLFYNQFRSDLEAKGFVFNPYDPCVANKC
;
A
#
# COMPACT_ATOMS: atom_id res chain seq x y z
N MET A 1 -9.87 17.60 -37.86
CA MET A 1 -11.31 17.56 -38.21
C MET A 1 -12.04 17.53 -36.87
N LYS A 2 -12.64 18.64 -36.42
CA LYS A 2 -13.46 18.63 -35.20
C LYS A 2 -14.72 17.83 -35.54
N ALA A 3 -14.92 16.68 -34.92
CA ALA A 3 -16.19 15.99 -35.04
C ALA A 3 -17.18 16.73 -34.14
N ASP A 4 -18.20 17.33 -34.74
CA ASP A 4 -19.34 17.85 -33.99
C ASP A 4 -20.12 16.64 -33.45
N TYR A 5 -20.18 16.51 -32.13
CA TYR A 5 -21.02 15.51 -31.47
C TYR A 5 -22.39 16.11 -31.22
N GLU A 6 -23.42 15.41 -31.68
CA GLU A 6 -24.79 15.74 -31.35
C GLU A 6 -25.16 15.09 -30.00
N GLU A 7 -26.16 15.63 -29.30
CA GLU A 7 -26.57 15.16 -27.96
C GLU A 7 -26.94 13.66 -27.94
N HIS A 8 -27.42 13.14 -29.08
CA HIS A 8 -27.73 11.72 -29.25
C HIS A 8 -26.49 10.82 -29.35
N ASP A 9 -25.37 11.33 -29.85
CA ASP A 9 -24.11 10.57 -29.92
C ASP A 9 -23.52 10.33 -28.54
N ALA A 10 -23.59 11.35 -27.66
CA ALA A 10 -23.16 11.21 -26.27
C ALA A 10 -23.95 10.12 -25.53
N ILE A 11 -25.27 10.07 -25.73
CA ILE A 11 -26.14 9.03 -25.18
C ILE A 11 -25.79 7.65 -25.74
N LEU A 12 -25.49 7.57 -27.04
CA LEU A 12 -25.11 6.32 -27.69
C LEU A 12 -23.78 5.79 -27.14
N ILE A 13 -22.77 6.65 -27.01
CA ILE A 13 -21.47 6.33 -26.43
C ILE A 13 -21.65 5.86 -24.98
N ALA A 14 -22.41 6.61 -24.17
CA ALA A 14 -22.69 6.22 -22.78
C ALA A 14 -23.37 4.84 -22.70
N ARG A 15 -24.33 4.54 -23.60
CA ARG A 15 -24.95 3.21 -23.70
C ARG A 15 -23.97 2.12 -24.09
N CYS A 16 -23.10 2.36 -25.09
CA CYS A 16 -22.07 1.42 -25.48
C CYS A 16 -21.11 1.12 -24.33
N MET A 17 -20.68 2.14 -23.58
CA MET A 17 -19.84 1.97 -22.40
C MET A 17 -20.52 1.13 -21.32
N MET A 18 -21.81 1.40 -21.03
CA MET A 18 -22.59 0.62 -20.07
C MET A 18 -22.80 -0.84 -20.52
N GLN A 19 -23.02 -1.08 -21.81
CA GLN A 19 -23.13 -2.43 -22.37
C GLN A 19 -21.80 -3.20 -22.33
N ILE A 20 -20.68 -2.53 -22.60
CA ILE A 20 -19.34 -3.12 -22.45
C ILE A 20 -19.11 -3.48 -20.99
N LYS A 21 -19.37 -2.56 -20.05
CA LYS A 21 -19.30 -2.82 -18.60
C LYS A 21 -20.12 -4.06 -18.21
N ALA A 22 -21.38 -4.13 -18.66
CA ALA A 22 -22.26 -5.27 -18.38
C ALA A 22 -21.79 -6.59 -19.01
N LYS A 23 -21.08 -6.55 -20.16
CA LYS A 23 -20.47 -7.74 -20.75
C LYS A 23 -19.23 -8.24 -20.00
N PHE A 24 -18.59 -7.38 -19.22
CA PHE A 24 -17.49 -7.75 -18.32
C PHE A 24 -17.98 -8.21 -16.93
N ASP A 25 -19.27 -8.02 -16.60
CA ASP A 25 -19.94 -8.72 -15.51
C ASP A 25 -20.25 -10.16 -15.95
N THR A 26 -19.23 -11.02 -15.97
CA THR A 26 -19.43 -12.47 -16.14
C THR A 26 -19.71 -13.12 -14.79
N ASP A 27 -20.70 -14.02 -14.72
CA ASP A 27 -20.99 -14.85 -13.53
C ASP A 27 -19.79 -15.71 -13.07
N GLU A 28 -18.79 -15.91 -13.95
CA GLU A 28 -17.51 -16.62 -13.69
C GLU A 28 -16.35 -15.70 -13.27
N GLY A 29 -16.59 -14.40 -13.10
CA GLY A 29 -15.58 -13.37 -12.81
C GLY A 29 -15.01 -13.36 -11.39
N LEU A 30 -15.18 -14.44 -10.63
CA LEU A 30 -14.75 -14.53 -9.23
C LEU A 30 -13.26 -14.85 -9.12
N ASN A 31 -12.40 -13.82 -9.10
CA ASN A 31 -10.99 -14.01 -8.75
C ASN A 31 -10.80 -13.99 -7.23
N PHE A 32 -10.83 -15.17 -6.60
CA PHE A 32 -10.50 -15.31 -5.19
C PHE A 32 -8.98 -15.48 -5.02
N ILE A 33 -8.31 -14.42 -4.56
CA ILE A 33 -6.94 -14.54 -4.08
C ILE A 33 -6.98 -15.00 -2.62
N GLN A 34 -6.65 -16.27 -2.39
CA GLN A 34 -6.49 -16.79 -1.03
C GLN A 34 -5.12 -16.36 -0.46
N GLN A 35 -5.16 -15.72 0.71
CA GLN A 35 -3.97 -15.30 1.44
C GLN A 35 -3.73 -16.20 2.65
N TYR A 36 -2.46 -16.46 2.96
CA TYR A 36 -2.02 -17.27 4.08
C TYR A 36 -1.06 -16.50 4.96
N TYR A 37 -1.25 -16.58 6.28
CA TYR A 37 -0.24 -16.11 7.25
C TYR A 37 1.05 -16.90 7.09
N ILE A 38 2.20 -16.27 7.39
CA ILE A 38 3.54 -16.83 7.19
C ILE A 38 3.69 -18.32 7.55
N ASN A 39 3.24 -18.76 8.74
CA ASN A 39 3.36 -20.16 9.15
C ASN A 39 2.59 -21.13 8.23
N GLN A 40 1.40 -20.75 7.78
CA GLN A 40 0.60 -21.56 6.86
C GLN A 40 1.11 -21.43 5.43
N GLY A 41 1.49 -20.22 5.01
CA GLY A 41 2.03 -19.94 3.69
C GLY A 41 3.33 -20.68 3.43
N LEU A 42 4.26 -20.72 4.39
CA LEU A 42 5.50 -21.48 4.26
C LEU A 42 5.28 -22.99 4.22
N LYS A 43 4.28 -23.51 4.96
CA LYS A 43 3.90 -24.93 4.87
C LYS A 43 3.30 -25.27 3.50
N LYS A 44 2.55 -24.34 2.90
CA LYS A 44 1.87 -24.55 1.62
C LYS A 44 2.81 -24.38 0.43
N PHE A 45 3.64 -23.34 0.46
CA PHE A 45 4.44 -22.92 -0.68
C PHE A 45 5.93 -23.33 -0.58
N GLY A 46 6.35 -23.93 0.53
CA GLY A 46 7.72 -24.43 0.70
C GLY A 46 8.78 -23.34 0.46
N ASP A 47 9.75 -23.65 -0.40
CA ASP A 47 10.87 -22.76 -0.70
C ASP A 47 10.46 -21.51 -1.49
N ASP A 48 9.50 -21.61 -2.43
CA ASP A 48 8.94 -20.43 -3.12
C ASP A 48 8.31 -19.44 -2.13
N GLY A 49 7.72 -19.97 -1.06
CA GLY A 49 7.21 -19.16 0.04
C GLY A 49 8.31 -18.45 0.81
N LYS A 50 9.44 -19.10 1.06
CA LYS A 50 10.60 -18.49 1.73
C LYS A 50 11.20 -17.40 0.85
N ASP A 51 11.42 -17.67 -0.43
CA ASP A 51 11.94 -16.69 -1.39
C ASP A 51 11.05 -15.45 -1.48
N ALA A 52 9.73 -15.64 -1.43
CA ALA A 52 8.77 -14.54 -1.42
C ALA A 52 8.83 -13.70 -0.13
N VAL A 53 9.00 -14.33 1.03
CA VAL A 53 9.21 -13.64 2.32
C VAL A 53 10.54 -12.88 2.30
N ASP A 54 11.60 -13.52 1.82
CA ASP A 54 12.94 -12.96 1.81
C ASP A 54 13.04 -11.76 0.89
N LYS A 55 12.44 -11.85 -0.29
CA LYS A 55 12.35 -10.74 -1.25
C LYS A 55 11.63 -9.54 -0.63
N GLU A 56 10.51 -9.75 0.06
CA GLU A 56 9.73 -8.69 0.68
C GLU A 56 10.49 -8.03 1.83
N LEU A 57 11.04 -8.81 2.76
CA LEU A 57 11.81 -8.25 3.89
C LEU A 57 13.07 -7.52 3.42
N ARG A 58 13.78 -8.06 2.43
CA ARG A 58 14.94 -7.39 1.82
C ARG A 58 14.56 -6.03 1.22
N GLN A 59 13.38 -5.92 0.59
CA GLN A 59 12.91 -4.64 0.07
C GLN A 59 12.60 -3.64 1.18
N MET A 60 12.02 -4.10 2.30
CA MET A 60 11.77 -3.25 3.46
C MET A 60 13.07 -2.69 4.06
N LEU A 61 14.09 -3.54 4.18
CA LEU A 61 15.41 -3.15 4.66
C LEU A 61 16.13 -2.21 3.68
N LEU A 62 16.16 -2.53 2.39
CA LEU A 62 16.81 -1.71 1.35
C LEU A 62 16.23 -0.29 1.27
N ARG A 63 14.98 -0.10 1.66
CA ARG A 63 14.30 1.19 1.67
C ARG A 63 14.35 1.89 3.03
N ASP A 64 15.03 1.33 4.03
CA ASP A 64 15.03 1.85 5.40
C ASP A 64 13.61 2.06 5.94
N CYS A 65 12.72 1.10 5.68
CA CYS A 65 11.31 1.23 6.01
C CYS A 65 11.07 1.35 7.52
N PHE A 66 11.95 0.73 8.32
CA PHE A 66 11.93 0.77 9.77
C PHE A 66 13.34 0.54 10.33
N THR A 67 13.59 1.04 11.53
CA THR A 67 14.87 0.91 12.25
C THR A 67 14.64 0.25 13.61
N PRO A 68 15.56 -0.60 14.13
CA PRO A 68 15.33 -1.25 15.41
C PRO A 68 15.38 -0.25 16.56
N GLY A 69 14.53 -0.43 17.57
CA GLY A 69 14.45 0.44 18.74
C GLY A 69 14.56 -0.33 20.03
N PHE A 70 15.37 0.17 20.98
CA PHE A 70 15.43 -0.44 22.29
C PHE A 70 14.19 -0.12 23.11
N VAL A 71 13.62 -1.13 23.77
CA VAL A 71 12.43 -1.01 24.62
C VAL A 71 12.61 0.01 25.75
N LYS A 72 13.85 0.15 26.25
CA LYS A 72 14.23 1.14 27.28
C LYS A 72 14.11 2.60 26.81
N ASP A 73 14.23 2.85 25.50
CA ASP A 73 14.21 4.19 24.91
C ASP A 73 12.80 4.58 24.43
N MET A 74 11.81 3.70 24.66
CA MET A 74 10.41 3.90 24.31
C MET A 74 9.62 4.47 25.48
N THR A 75 8.64 5.32 25.19
CA THR A 75 7.65 5.74 26.19
C THR A 75 6.69 4.59 26.52
N ALA A 76 5.99 4.69 27.65
CA ALA A 76 4.95 3.71 27.99
C ALA A 76 3.81 3.70 26.96
N SER A 77 3.48 4.86 26.40
CA SER A 77 2.45 5.00 25.37
C SER A 77 2.88 4.36 24.05
N GLU A 78 4.12 4.61 23.60
CA GLU A 78 4.69 3.98 22.40
C GLU A 78 4.67 2.45 22.49
N ARG A 79 5.05 1.89 23.63
CA ARG A 79 5.00 0.42 23.85
C ARG A 79 3.58 -0.13 23.81
N LYS A 80 2.63 0.60 24.40
CA LYS A 80 1.21 0.21 24.42
C LYS A 80 0.58 0.27 23.02
N LYS A 81 0.93 1.29 22.22
CA LYS A 81 0.40 1.52 20.87
C LYS A 81 1.13 0.74 19.77
N ALA A 82 2.25 0.08 20.09
CA ALA A 82 3.03 -0.69 19.11
C ALA A 82 2.19 -1.80 18.46
N GLN A 83 2.03 -1.74 17.14
CA GLN A 83 1.22 -2.69 16.39
C GLN A 83 2.01 -3.91 15.94
N SER A 84 1.35 -5.02 15.65
CA SER A 84 2.04 -6.22 15.17
C SER A 84 2.34 -6.15 13.68
N ALA A 85 3.52 -6.65 13.27
CA ALA A 85 3.79 -7.00 11.90
C ALA A 85 3.10 -8.32 11.53
N MET A 86 2.63 -8.43 10.31
CA MET A 86 1.99 -9.62 9.75
C MET A 86 2.54 -9.87 8.35
N MET A 87 3.05 -11.07 8.08
CA MET A 87 3.48 -11.46 6.74
C MET A 87 2.41 -12.35 6.10
N LEU A 88 1.92 -11.92 4.93
CA LEU A 88 0.92 -12.63 4.13
C LEU A 88 1.53 -13.15 2.84
N LEU A 89 1.22 -14.39 2.49
CA LEU A 89 1.64 -15.06 1.27
C LEU A 89 0.44 -15.41 0.41
N ALA A 90 0.52 -15.11 -0.88
CA ALA A 90 -0.51 -15.43 -1.85
C ALA A 90 0.11 -15.84 -3.19
N GLU A 91 -0.54 -16.77 -3.87
CA GLU A 91 -0.16 -17.17 -5.22
C GLU A 91 -0.82 -16.22 -6.24
N LYS A 92 -0.01 -15.70 -7.17
CA LYS A 92 -0.54 -14.99 -8.33
C LYS A 92 -0.95 -16.01 -9.38
N GLN A 93 -2.26 -16.21 -9.57
CA GLN A 93 -2.82 -17.26 -10.43
C GLN A 93 -2.26 -17.25 -11.87
N PHE A 94 -2.09 -16.07 -12.48
CA PHE A 94 -1.59 -15.96 -13.86
C PHE A 94 -0.07 -16.17 -13.97
N GLU A 95 0.70 -15.58 -13.06
CA GLU A 95 2.17 -15.63 -13.09
C GLU A 95 2.72 -16.92 -12.45
N LYS A 96 1.89 -17.66 -11.69
CA LYS A 96 2.27 -18.81 -10.85
C LYS A 96 3.43 -18.51 -9.88
N THR A 97 3.57 -17.25 -9.49
CA THR A 97 4.59 -16.81 -8.51
C THR A 97 3.96 -16.55 -7.16
N ILE A 98 4.70 -16.82 -6.09
CA ILE A 98 4.29 -16.48 -4.73
C ILE A 98 4.68 -15.04 -4.41
N LYS A 99 3.73 -14.27 -3.86
CA LYS A 99 3.93 -12.89 -3.41
C LYS A 99 3.82 -12.82 -1.89
N GLY A 100 4.91 -12.37 -1.27
CA GLY A 100 4.93 -11.93 0.13
C GLY A 100 4.46 -10.48 0.26
N ARG A 101 3.81 -10.17 1.37
CA ARG A 101 3.48 -8.79 1.78
C ARG A 101 3.69 -8.66 3.28
N LEU A 102 4.58 -7.77 3.69
CA LEU A 102 4.69 -7.36 5.08
C LEU A 102 3.64 -6.28 5.35
N VAL A 103 2.79 -6.54 6.33
CA VAL A 103 1.63 -5.72 6.67
C VAL A 103 1.77 -5.22 8.09
N PHE A 104 1.60 -3.92 8.27
CA PHE A 104 1.39 -3.32 9.58
C PHE A 104 -0.07 -3.56 9.98
N ARG A 105 -0.31 -4.23 11.11
CA ARG A 105 -1.67 -4.52 11.57
C ARG A 105 -2.32 -3.26 12.16
N GLY A 106 -2.89 -2.41 11.30
CA GLY A 106 -3.39 -1.08 11.67
C GLY A 106 -4.81 -1.06 12.24
N ASP A 107 -5.49 -2.20 12.36
CA ASP A 107 -6.85 -2.28 12.90
C ASP A 107 -6.97 -1.70 14.31
N GLY A 108 -5.97 -1.91 15.16
CA GLY A 108 -5.89 -1.35 16.51
C GLY A 108 -5.66 0.16 16.56
N THR A 109 -5.28 0.81 15.45
CA THR A 109 -4.96 2.25 15.44
C THR A 109 -6.18 3.16 15.38
N ARG A 110 -7.38 2.61 15.14
CA ARG A 110 -8.65 3.38 15.11
C ARG A 110 -9.00 4.02 16.45
N GLU A 111 -8.41 3.55 17.55
CA GLU A 111 -8.61 4.13 18.87
C GLU A 111 -8.03 5.55 19.00
N TRP A 112 -7.05 5.91 18.17
CA TRP A 112 -6.36 7.21 18.27
C TRP A 112 -6.12 7.90 16.92
N LEU A 113 -6.53 7.31 15.80
CA LEU A 113 -6.54 7.97 14.49
C LEU A 113 -7.96 8.31 14.09
N SER A 114 -8.19 9.57 13.72
CA SER A 114 -9.49 10.02 13.24
C SER A 114 -9.74 9.57 11.79
N ARG A 115 -10.98 9.77 11.32
CA ARG A 115 -11.29 9.59 9.89
C ARG A 115 -10.61 10.65 9.04
N GLU A 116 -10.51 11.88 9.52
CA GLU A 116 -9.80 12.95 8.81
C GLU A 116 -8.31 12.60 8.63
N ASP A 117 -7.70 11.95 9.63
CA ASP A 117 -6.29 11.56 9.60
C ASP A 117 -5.99 10.41 8.61
N THR A 118 -7.01 9.74 8.07
CA THR A 118 -6.86 8.46 7.34
C THR A 118 -7.58 8.43 5.99
N ALA A 119 -8.45 9.39 5.70
CA ALA A 119 -9.22 9.43 4.46
C ALA A 119 -8.38 9.92 3.27
N SER A 120 -7.91 8.98 2.45
CA SER A 120 -7.30 9.29 1.15
C SER A 120 -8.38 9.44 0.07
N PRO A 121 -8.26 10.42 -0.84
CA PRO A 121 -9.15 10.49 -1.99
C PRO A 121 -8.94 9.30 -2.93
N THR A 122 -9.97 9.00 -3.72
CA THR A 122 -9.94 8.02 -4.82
C THR A 122 -10.56 8.71 -6.03
N ALA A 123 -10.00 8.50 -7.22
CA ALA A 123 -10.56 9.06 -8.45
C ALA A 123 -12.01 8.58 -8.63
N SER A 124 -12.91 9.50 -8.96
CA SER A 124 -14.29 9.18 -9.28
C SER A 124 -14.38 8.37 -10.57
N GLN A 125 -15.40 7.49 -10.67
CA GLN A 125 -15.61 6.70 -11.88
C GLN A 125 -15.93 7.60 -13.07
N GLU A 126 -16.65 8.69 -12.81
CA GLU A 126 -17.02 9.73 -13.75
C GLU A 126 -15.77 10.40 -14.32
N ALA A 127 -14.79 10.77 -13.48
CA ALA A 127 -13.57 11.41 -13.96
C ALA A 127 -12.69 10.45 -14.77
N ILE A 128 -12.57 9.18 -14.35
CA ILE A 128 -11.85 8.15 -15.13
C ILE A 128 -12.52 7.96 -16.50
N THR A 129 -13.84 7.78 -16.52
CA THR A 129 -14.63 7.60 -17.73
C THR A 129 -14.49 8.78 -18.68
N THR A 130 -14.62 10.00 -18.15
CA THR A 130 -14.50 11.23 -18.93
C THR A 130 -13.11 11.37 -19.55
N THR A 131 -12.05 11.06 -18.80
CA THR A 131 -10.67 11.08 -19.31
C THR A 131 -10.51 10.12 -20.48
N CYS A 132 -11.00 8.88 -20.34
CA CYS A 132 -10.95 7.90 -21.44
C CYS A 132 -11.71 8.36 -22.69
N VAL A 133 -12.87 9.00 -22.54
CA VAL A 133 -13.65 9.51 -23.68
C VAL A 133 -12.90 10.63 -24.40
N ILE A 134 -12.31 11.56 -23.66
CA ILE A 134 -11.51 12.66 -24.24
C ILE A 134 -10.30 12.10 -24.98
N ASP A 135 -9.55 11.17 -24.35
CA ASP A 135 -8.37 10.58 -24.94
C ASP A 135 -8.72 9.83 -26.24
N ALA A 136 -9.83 9.09 -26.26
CA ALA A 136 -10.31 8.40 -27.45
C ALA A 136 -10.76 9.37 -28.56
N HIS A 137 -11.50 10.43 -28.21
CA HIS A 137 -11.99 11.41 -29.17
C HIS A 137 -10.85 12.19 -29.84
N GLU A 138 -9.86 12.61 -29.05
CA GLU A 138 -8.72 13.38 -29.53
C GLU A 138 -7.62 12.49 -30.15
N GLY A 139 -7.74 11.16 -30.04
CA GLY A 139 -6.75 10.21 -30.54
C GLY A 139 -5.42 10.28 -29.77
N ARG A 140 -5.48 10.46 -28.46
CA ARG A 140 -4.29 10.57 -27.59
C ARG A 140 -3.68 9.20 -27.28
N ASP A 141 -2.37 9.20 -27.09
CA ASP A 141 -1.65 8.04 -26.57
C ASP A 141 -1.92 7.88 -25.07
N VAL A 142 -2.30 6.67 -24.64
CA VAL A 142 -2.61 6.35 -23.25
C VAL A 142 -1.59 5.36 -22.69
N MET A 143 -1.05 5.66 -21.51
CA MET A 143 -0.15 4.77 -20.78
C MET A 143 -0.69 4.51 -19.36
N THR A 144 -0.69 3.25 -18.94
CA THR A 144 -0.97 2.85 -17.56
C THR A 144 0.28 2.29 -16.92
N LEU A 145 0.51 2.62 -15.65
CA LEU A 145 1.69 2.19 -14.91
C LEU A 145 1.37 1.94 -13.45
N GLY A 146 1.85 0.82 -12.93
CA GLY A 146 1.74 0.44 -11.53
C GLY A 146 3.01 0.82 -10.78
N VAL A 147 2.88 1.49 -9.66
CA VAL A 147 4.02 1.81 -8.77
C VAL A 147 4.22 0.65 -7.79
N PRO A 148 5.30 -0.14 -7.90
CA PRO A 148 5.55 -1.24 -6.97
C PRO A 148 5.84 -0.69 -5.58
N ASN A 149 5.19 -1.30 -4.57
CA ASN A 149 5.32 -0.94 -3.16
C ASN A 149 5.24 0.59 -2.94
N ALA A 150 4.24 1.23 -3.53
CA ALA A 150 4.03 2.68 -3.47
C ALA A 150 4.20 3.28 -2.07
N PHE A 151 3.63 2.65 -1.04
CA PHE A 151 3.64 3.19 0.32
C PHE A 151 5.04 3.27 0.94
N ILE A 152 5.88 2.26 0.78
CA ILE A 152 7.23 2.26 1.38
C ILE A 152 8.18 3.23 0.68
N GLN A 153 7.73 3.99 -0.31
CA GLN A 153 8.47 5.10 -0.88
C GLN A 153 8.23 6.40 -0.11
N THR A 154 7.14 6.47 0.67
CA THR A 154 6.73 7.67 1.41
C THR A 154 7.24 7.63 2.84
N TYR A 155 7.92 8.69 3.27
CA TYR A 155 8.36 8.81 4.66
C TYR A 155 7.18 9.08 5.59
N MET A 156 7.27 8.54 6.81
CA MET A 156 6.39 8.96 7.89
C MET A 156 6.76 10.39 8.30
N PRO A 157 5.78 11.25 8.64
CA PRO A 157 6.07 12.52 9.29
C PRO A 157 6.87 12.29 10.58
N ASP A 158 7.82 13.18 10.85
CA ASP A 158 8.52 13.17 12.13
C ASP A 158 7.55 13.44 13.27
N ALA A 159 7.65 12.66 14.34
CA ALA A 159 6.89 12.89 15.56
C ALA A 159 7.32 14.23 16.16
N LYS A 160 6.36 15.11 16.44
CA LYS A 160 6.65 16.38 17.12
C LYS A 160 7.00 16.13 18.58
N GLU A 161 7.58 17.14 19.22
CA GLU A 161 7.88 17.07 20.66
C GLU A 161 6.60 16.77 21.45
N GLY A 162 6.61 15.67 22.21
CA GLY A 162 5.46 15.19 22.98
C GLY A 162 4.52 14.22 22.24
N GLU A 163 4.73 13.96 20.95
CA GLU A 163 3.98 12.95 20.19
C GLU A 163 4.68 11.57 20.21
N ASP A 164 3.88 10.50 20.19
CA ASP A 164 4.41 9.13 20.14
C ASP A 164 4.97 8.81 18.75
N ARG A 165 6.18 8.23 18.72
CA ARG A 165 6.68 7.60 17.49
C ARG A 165 5.88 6.33 17.20
N ILE A 166 5.76 5.99 15.91
CA ILE A 166 5.06 4.77 15.50
C ILE A 166 6.01 3.57 15.56
N TYR A 167 5.65 2.59 16.38
CA TYR A 167 6.38 1.33 16.51
C TYR A 167 5.57 0.14 15.98
N MET A 168 6.30 -0.82 15.45
CA MET A 168 5.80 -2.12 15.01
C MET A 168 6.58 -3.24 15.72
N LYS A 169 5.88 -4.32 16.10
CA LYS A 169 6.43 -5.53 16.71
C LYS A 169 6.61 -6.60 15.64
N ILE A 170 7.85 -7.01 15.39
CA ILE A 170 8.16 -8.19 14.58
C ILE A 170 8.30 -9.37 15.53
N THR A 171 7.54 -10.44 15.28
CA THR A 171 7.44 -11.58 16.20
C THR A 171 7.55 -12.92 15.49
N GLY A 172 7.80 -13.98 16.26
CA GLY A 172 7.81 -15.35 15.75
C GLY A 172 8.97 -15.59 14.78
N MET A 173 8.73 -16.34 13.70
CA MET A 173 9.79 -16.72 12.76
C MET A 173 10.36 -15.54 11.96
N MET A 174 9.59 -14.46 11.80
CA MET A 174 10.06 -13.25 11.12
C MET A 174 11.25 -12.62 11.84
N VAL A 175 11.35 -12.77 13.16
CA VAL A 175 12.50 -12.29 13.93
C VAL A 175 13.78 -13.01 13.48
N GLN A 176 13.71 -14.33 13.28
CA GLN A 176 14.88 -15.09 12.85
C GLN A 176 15.30 -14.68 11.43
N ILE A 177 14.34 -14.65 10.50
CA ILE A 177 14.60 -14.26 9.11
C ILE A 177 15.21 -12.84 9.04
N LEU A 178 14.67 -11.92 9.83
CA LEU A 178 15.19 -10.54 9.89
C LEU A 178 16.63 -10.49 10.39
N ILE A 179 16.97 -11.24 11.45
CA ILE A 179 18.34 -11.30 11.99
C ILE A 179 19.30 -11.96 11.00
N ASP A 180 18.84 -12.95 10.25
CA ASP A 180 19.68 -13.63 9.26
C ASP A 180 20.03 -12.66 8.10
N MET A 181 19.16 -11.69 7.79
CA MET A 181 19.41 -10.64 6.79
C MET A 181 20.16 -9.43 7.34
N ALA A 182 19.87 -9.03 8.57
CA ALA A 182 20.39 -7.85 9.25
C ALA A 182 20.85 -8.24 10.68
N PRO A 183 22.05 -8.84 10.82
CA PRO A 183 22.53 -9.41 12.08
C PRO A 183 22.58 -8.43 13.26
N GLU A 184 22.71 -7.14 12.99
CA GLU A 184 22.67 -6.05 13.97
C GLU A 184 21.34 -5.97 14.73
N TYR A 185 20.24 -6.46 14.16
CA TYR A 185 18.94 -6.52 14.83
C TYR A 185 18.93 -7.49 16.03
N ARG A 186 19.94 -8.38 16.14
CA ARG A 186 20.05 -9.36 17.23
C ARG A 186 20.10 -8.72 18.61
N GLU A 187 20.72 -7.55 18.73
CA GLU A 187 20.87 -6.84 20.02
C GLU A 187 19.54 -6.25 20.54
N TYR A 188 18.53 -6.15 19.67
CA TYR A 188 17.22 -5.57 19.97
C TYR A 188 16.16 -6.62 20.30
N VAL A 189 16.52 -7.90 20.29
CA VAL A 189 15.60 -9.00 20.60
C VAL A 189 15.26 -8.98 22.08
N VAL A 190 13.97 -8.93 22.37
CA VAL A 190 13.43 -9.09 23.73
C VAL A 190 12.50 -10.31 23.79
N LEU A 191 12.35 -10.85 25.00
CA LEU A 191 11.39 -11.92 25.27
C LEU A 191 10.13 -11.34 25.92
N GLU A 192 9.00 -11.42 25.23
CA GLU A 192 7.69 -11.09 25.76
C GLU A 192 6.83 -12.35 25.83
N ASN A 193 6.40 -12.75 27.03
CA ASN A 193 5.57 -13.95 27.24
C ASN A 193 6.15 -15.20 26.56
N GLY A 194 7.48 -15.39 26.65
CA GLY A 194 8.19 -16.51 26.04
C GLY A 194 8.37 -16.43 24.51
N LYS A 195 7.96 -15.32 23.87
CA LYS A 195 8.14 -15.11 22.43
C LYS A 195 9.23 -14.08 22.17
N ARG A 196 10.07 -14.37 21.16
CA ARG A 196 11.04 -13.39 20.63
C ARG A 196 10.28 -12.27 19.90
N VAL A 197 10.60 -11.04 20.27
CA VAL A 197 10.02 -9.81 19.72
C VAL A 197 11.14 -8.83 19.41
N ILE A 198 11.05 -8.15 18.27
CA ILE A 198 11.84 -6.96 17.97
C ILE A 198 10.87 -5.79 17.79
N TYR A 199 11.13 -4.69 18.49
CA TYR A 199 10.45 -3.43 18.27
C TYR A 199 11.20 -2.64 17.20
N VAL A 200 10.49 -2.21 16.16
CA VAL A 200 11.03 -1.38 15.09
C VAL A 200 10.25 -0.08 15.00
N ARG A 201 10.95 1.06 14.94
CA ARG A 201 10.35 2.36 14.65
C ARG A 201 10.07 2.40 13.15
N VAL A 202 8.82 2.67 12.79
CA VAL A 202 8.38 2.81 11.41
C VAL A 202 8.83 4.16 10.87
N LEU A 203 9.61 4.16 9.79
CA LEU A 203 10.15 5.37 9.15
C LEU A 203 9.43 5.71 7.84
N ARG A 204 8.75 4.73 7.24
CA ARG A 204 7.98 4.88 6.00
C ARG A 204 6.61 4.26 6.10
N ALA A 205 5.67 4.73 5.28
CA ALA A 205 4.32 4.18 5.26
C ALA A 205 4.33 2.71 4.84
N ILE A 206 3.67 1.86 5.62
CA ILE A 206 3.59 0.41 5.37
C ILE A 206 2.15 0.04 5.00
N TYR A 207 1.99 -0.92 4.10
CA TYR A 207 0.67 -1.48 3.82
C TYR A 207 -0.02 -1.96 5.11
N GLY A 208 -1.29 -1.60 5.28
CA GLY A 208 -2.09 -1.92 6.47
C GLY A 208 -2.14 -0.83 7.54
N MET A 209 -1.29 0.21 7.49
CA MET A 209 -1.54 1.42 8.28
C MET A 209 -2.71 2.20 7.67
N LEU A 210 -3.59 2.73 8.52
CA LEU A 210 -4.78 3.46 8.06
C LEU A 210 -4.46 4.76 7.31
N GLN A 211 -3.31 5.37 7.61
CA GLN A 211 -2.84 6.63 6.99
C GLN A 211 -1.97 6.43 5.74
N SER A 212 -1.58 5.20 5.39
CA SER A 212 -0.60 4.96 4.32
C SER A 212 -1.03 5.47 2.95
N SER A 213 -2.31 5.33 2.61
CA SER A 213 -2.86 5.81 1.34
C SER A 213 -2.81 7.33 1.26
N LEU A 214 -3.21 8.02 2.34
CA LEU A 214 -3.23 9.49 2.39
C LEU A 214 -1.83 10.08 2.34
N LEU A 215 -0.88 9.49 3.10
CA LEU A 215 0.51 9.90 3.06
C LEU A 215 1.09 9.78 1.65
N PHE A 216 0.88 8.63 1.00
CA PHE A 216 1.35 8.42 -0.37
C PHE A 216 0.68 9.39 -1.36
N TYR A 217 -0.63 9.63 -1.23
CA TYR A 217 -1.35 10.59 -2.06
C TYR A 217 -0.73 12.00 -1.96
N ASN A 218 -0.48 12.48 -0.74
CA ASN A 218 0.09 13.81 -0.51
C ASN A 218 1.49 13.95 -1.13
N GLN A 219 2.34 12.94 -0.95
CA GLN A 219 3.67 12.92 -1.57
C GLN A 219 3.57 12.89 -3.11
N PHE A 220 2.76 11.97 -3.65
CA PHE A 220 2.59 11.81 -5.09
C PHE A 220 2.04 13.07 -5.76
N ARG A 221 1.06 13.71 -5.12
CA ARG A 221 0.52 15.00 -5.55
C ARG A 221 1.61 16.08 -5.58
N SER A 222 2.37 16.22 -4.50
CA SER A 222 3.45 17.21 -4.42
C SER A 222 4.51 16.99 -5.51
N ASP A 223 4.89 15.74 -5.76
CA ASP A 223 5.84 15.38 -6.81
C ASP A 223 5.32 15.76 -8.21
N LEU A 224 4.03 15.53 -8.48
CA LEU A 224 3.40 15.91 -9.74
C LEU A 224 3.28 17.44 -9.90
N GLU A 225 2.87 18.16 -8.86
CA GLU A 225 2.82 19.63 -8.84
C GLU A 225 4.22 20.22 -9.11
N ALA A 226 5.28 19.66 -8.51
CA ALA A 226 6.66 20.04 -8.77
C ALA A 226 7.12 19.77 -10.22
N LYS A 227 6.44 18.86 -10.94
CA LYS A 227 6.63 18.61 -12.37
C LYS A 227 5.71 19.45 -13.27
N GLY A 228 4.94 20.38 -12.70
CA GLY A 228 4.08 21.31 -13.43
C GLY A 228 2.69 20.76 -13.74
N PHE A 229 2.29 19.64 -13.13
CA PHE A 229 0.89 19.20 -13.22
C PHE A 229 0.01 20.09 -12.34
N VAL A 230 -1.20 20.35 -12.82
CA VAL A 230 -2.25 21.11 -12.12
C VAL A 230 -3.40 20.16 -11.82
N PHE A 231 -3.69 19.99 -10.54
CA PHE A 231 -4.78 19.14 -10.07
C PHE A 231 -6.15 19.79 -10.31
N ASN A 232 -7.11 18.96 -10.72
CA ASN A 232 -8.46 19.37 -11.04
C ASN A 232 -9.22 19.73 -9.74
N PRO A 233 -9.88 20.91 -9.66
CA PRO A 233 -10.67 21.29 -8.48
C PRO A 233 -11.89 20.39 -8.21
N TYR A 234 -12.39 19.68 -9.23
CA TYR A 234 -13.54 18.78 -9.10
C TYR A 234 -13.16 17.36 -8.69
N ASP A 235 -11.97 16.87 -9.08
CA ASP A 235 -11.46 15.56 -8.69
C ASP A 235 -9.98 15.66 -8.29
N PRO A 236 -9.66 15.48 -6.99
CA PRO A 236 -8.31 15.68 -6.47
C PRO A 236 -7.32 14.59 -6.90
N CYS A 237 -7.75 13.56 -7.62
CA CYS A 237 -6.91 12.50 -8.17
C CYS A 237 -6.68 12.66 -9.69
N VAL A 238 -7.27 13.68 -10.32
CA VAL A 238 -7.05 14.00 -11.73
C VAL A 238 -6.18 15.24 -11.84
N ALA A 239 -5.14 15.17 -12.67
CA ALA A 239 -4.26 16.29 -12.92
C ALA A 239 -3.95 16.40 -14.41
N ASN A 240 -3.81 17.63 -14.89
CA ASN A 240 -3.44 17.94 -16.27
C ASN A 240 -2.10 18.66 -16.29
N LYS A 241 -1.37 18.53 -17.38
CA LYS A 241 -0.17 19.33 -17.63
C LYS A 241 -0.28 19.94 -19.02
N CYS A 242 -0.25 21.27 -19.07
CA CYS A 242 -0.23 22.03 -20.30
C CYS A 242 1.19 22.17 -20.85
#